data_AF-A0A4Y2J1B2-F1
#
_entry.id   AF-A0A4Y2J1B2-F1
#
_cell.length_a   1.000
_cell.length_b   1.000
_cell.length_c   1.000
_cell.angle_alpha   90.00
_cell.angle_beta   90.00
_cell.angle_gamma   90.00
#
_symmetry.space_group_name_H-M   'P 1'
#
loop_
_entity.id
_entity.type
_entity.pdbx_description
1 polymer ?
#
loop_
_entity_poly.entity_id
_entity_poly.type
_entity_poly.pdbx_seq_one_letter_code
_entity_poly.pdbx_strand_id
1 'polypeptide(L)'
;MVPHTLRALMESLQVKKRDHVNLRKKFTTIAHAIISTIRLQYILSPNIHGVALLVNRKFGSKSLINLLSRFGFCAYYDEAKQLELSAICQTLQPTGTFCQNNFDNADFNVATLDGLNTFPRMRGVNCIIPFCNLPPAHSIKRLKSVPTAGKVGTVGVLELLSSEYVRRAY
;
A
#
# COMPACT_ATOMS: atom_id res chain seq x y z
N MET A 1 -12.51 -14.61 -4.59
CA MET A 1 -12.64 -16.03 -4.96
C MET A 1 -13.43 -16.13 -6.25
N VAL A 2 -12.89 -16.76 -7.31
CA VAL A 2 -13.56 -16.89 -8.63
C VAL A 2 -14.50 -18.12 -8.59
N PRO A 3 -15.79 -17.98 -8.95
CA PRO A 3 -16.74 -19.10 -8.98
C PRO A 3 -16.29 -20.26 -9.87
N HIS A 4 -16.61 -21.50 -9.50
CA HIS A 4 -16.20 -22.69 -10.23
C HIS A 4 -16.71 -22.72 -11.68
N THR A 5 -17.92 -22.23 -11.92
CA THR A 5 -18.52 -22.13 -13.27
C THR A 5 -17.74 -21.18 -14.18
N LEU A 6 -17.36 -20.02 -13.66
CA LEU A 6 -16.56 -19.06 -14.42
C LEU A 6 -15.15 -19.60 -14.68
N ARG A 7 -14.57 -20.34 -13.74
CA ARG A 7 -13.28 -21.02 -13.93
C ARG A 7 -13.36 -22.07 -15.05
N ALA A 8 -14.40 -22.90 -15.05
CA ALA A 8 -14.62 -23.91 -16.08
C ALA A 8 -14.78 -23.28 -17.47
N LEU A 9 -15.48 -22.14 -17.58
CA LEU A 9 -15.59 -21.36 -18.82
C LEU A 9 -14.22 -20.82 -19.27
N MET A 10 -13.42 -20.27 -18.35
CA MET A 10 -12.09 -19.77 -18.71
C MET A 10 -11.13 -20.89 -19.16
N GLU A 11 -11.28 -22.08 -18.59
CA GLU A 11 -10.51 -23.27 -18.97
C GLU A 11 -10.96 -23.83 -20.33
N SER A 12 -12.26 -23.79 -20.66
CA SER A 12 -12.76 -24.23 -21.97
C SER A 12 -12.36 -23.30 -23.12
N LEU A 13 -12.10 -22.02 -22.83
CA LEU A 13 -11.60 -21.02 -23.79
C LEU A 13 -10.08 -21.14 -24.06
N GLN A 14 -9.36 -22.01 -23.35
CA GLN A 14 -7.93 -22.22 -23.59
C GLN A 14 -7.69 -22.94 -24.91
N VAL A 15 -7.16 -22.21 -25.90
CA VAL A 15 -6.64 -22.81 -27.13
C VAL A 15 -5.33 -23.54 -26.82
N LYS A 16 -5.27 -24.82 -27.16
CA LYS A 16 -4.09 -25.69 -27.02
C LYS A 16 -2.90 -25.13 -27.82
N LYS A 17 -1.99 -24.35 -27.19
CA LYS A 17 -0.57 -24.05 -27.59
C LYS A 17 -0.04 -22.68 -27.10
N ARG A 18 -0.38 -22.20 -25.90
CA ARG A 18 0.28 -21.00 -25.34
C ARG A 18 0.69 -21.22 -23.89
N ASP A 19 1.79 -20.58 -23.50
CA ASP A 19 2.34 -20.57 -22.14
C ASP A 19 1.24 -20.57 -21.06
N HIS A 20 1.06 -21.73 -20.44
CA HIS A 20 -0.07 -21.98 -19.54
C HIS A 20 -0.11 -21.01 -18.35
N VAL A 21 1.05 -20.53 -17.88
CA VAL A 21 1.14 -19.65 -16.72
C VAL A 21 0.66 -18.23 -17.03
N ASN A 22 1.16 -17.62 -18.11
CA ASN A 22 0.75 -16.27 -18.50
C ASN A 22 -0.70 -16.23 -18.99
N LEU A 23 -1.14 -17.29 -19.66
CA LEU A 23 -2.51 -17.42 -20.11
C LEU A 23 -3.49 -17.58 -18.93
N ARG A 24 -3.16 -18.40 -17.92
CA ARG A 24 -3.95 -18.50 -16.67
C ARG A 24 -4.06 -17.16 -15.95
N LYS A 25 -2.98 -16.37 -15.90
CA LYS A 25 -3.03 -15.02 -15.32
C LYS A 25 -4.03 -14.14 -16.06
N LYS A 26 -3.98 -14.10 -17.39
CA LYS A 26 -4.92 -13.32 -18.23
C LYS A 26 -6.37 -13.73 -18.01
N PHE A 27 -6.66 -15.03 -18.04
CA PHE A 27 -8.00 -15.54 -17.77
C PHE A 27 -8.49 -15.24 -16.36
N THR A 28 -7.60 -15.31 -15.37
CA THR A 28 -7.92 -14.92 -14.00
C THR A 28 -8.29 -13.44 -13.94
N THR A 29 -7.56 -12.57 -14.63
CA THR A 29 -7.88 -11.14 -14.71
C THR A 29 -9.23 -10.89 -15.38
N ILE A 30 -9.52 -11.55 -16.51
CA ILE A 30 -10.82 -11.45 -17.21
C ILE A 30 -11.96 -11.93 -16.31
N ALA A 31 -11.79 -13.06 -15.61
CA ALA A 31 -12.78 -13.55 -14.67
C ALA A 31 -13.03 -12.55 -13.53
N HIS A 32 -11.99 -11.92 -13.00
CA HIS A 32 -12.15 -10.85 -12.00
C HIS A 32 -12.81 -9.60 -12.57
N ALA A 33 -12.59 -9.27 -13.84
CA ALA A 33 -13.28 -8.16 -14.53
C ALA A 33 -14.77 -8.47 -14.74
N ILE A 34 -15.14 -9.69 -15.11
CA ILE A 34 -16.55 -10.12 -15.22
C ILE A 34 -17.20 -10.14 -13.83
N ILE A 35 -16.48 -10.60 -12.80
CA ILE A 35 -16.97 -10.55 -11.43
C ILE A 35 -17.14 -9.09 -10.99
N SER A 36 -16.22 -8.18 -11.33
CA SER A 36 -16.31 -6.77 -10.93
C SER A 36 -17.42 -6.02 -11.66
N THR A 37 -17.84 -6.45 -12.86
CA THR A 37 -18.99 -5.88 -13.56
C THR A 37 -20.34 -6.37 -13.02
N ILE A 38 -20.41 -7.61 -12.53
CA ILE A 38 -21.67 -8.22 -12.05
C ILE A 38 -21.85 -8.05 -10.54
N ARG A 39 -20.75 -8.09 -9.78
CA ARG A 39 -20.75 -7.98 -8.32
C ARG A 39 -20.54 -6.53 -7.92
N LEU A 40 -21.59 -5.92 -7.37
CA LEU A 40 -21.57 -4.61 -6.71
C LEU A 40 -20.29 -4.48 -5.86
N GLN A 41 -19.53 -3.39 -6.06
CA GLN A 41 -18.15 -3.07 -5.66
C GLN A 41 -17.80 -3.18 -4.15
N TYR A 42 -18.57 -3.91 -3.35
CA TYR A 42 -18.52 -3.89 -1.89
C TYR A 42 -17.59 -4.92 -1.26
N ILE A 43 -17.06 -5.90 -2.01
CA ILE A 43 -15.95 -6.73 -1.53
C ILE A 43 -14.65 -6.21 -2.12
N LEU A 44 -14.24 -5.07 -1.59
CA LEU A 44 -12.92 -4.51 -1.80
C LEU A 44 -11.86 -5.50 -1.31
N SER A 45 -11.29 -6.28 -2.22
CA SER A 45 -10.24 -7.23 -1.83
C SER A 45 -8.94 -6.49 -1.48
N PRO A 46 -8.14 -6.98 -0.51
CA PRO A 46 -6.81 -6.43 -0.22
C PRO A 46 -5.91 -6.34 -1.45
N ASN A 47 -6.09 -7.26 -2.42
CA ASN A 47 -5.33 -7.28 -3.68
C ASN A 47 -5.62 -6.06 -4.57
N ILE A 48 -6.89 -5.67 -4.68
CA ILE A 48 -7.31 -4.52 -5.51
C ILE A 48 -6.76 -3.21 -4.93
N HIS A 49 -6.72 -3.08 -3.61
CA HIS A 49 -6.06 -1.97 -2.92
C HIS A 49 -4.54 -2.01 -3.04
N GLY A 50 -3.94 -3.20 -2.90
CA GLY A 50 -2.49 -3.39 -3.03
C GLY A 50 -1.99 -3.00 -4.42
N VAL A 51 -2.72 -3.37 -5.48
CA VAL A 51 -2.40 -2.95 -6.86
C VAL A 51 -2.52 -1.43 -7.00
N ALA A 52 -3.58 -0.81 -6.46
CA ALA A 52 -3.74 0.64 -6.52
C ALA A 52 -2.60 1.38 -5.80
N LEU A 53 -2.21 0.90 -4.61
CA LEU A 53 -1.10 1.47 -3.83
C LEU A 53 0.25 1.28 -4.55
N LEU A 54 0.50 0.11 -5.15
CA LEU A 54 1.72 -0.16 -5.91
C LEU A 54 1.83 0.76 -7.13
N VAL A 55 0.75 0.90 -7.89
CA VAL A 55 0.69 1.81 -9.05
C VAL A 55 0.88 3.26 -8.60
N ASN A 56 0.29 3.66 -7.47
CA ASN A 56 0.48 4.99 -6.89
C ASN A 56 1.94 5.25 -6.53
N ARG A 57 2.61 4.32 -5.84
CA ARG A 57 4.01 4.45 -5.48
C ARG A 57 4.96 4.45 -6.69
N LYS A 58 4.62 3.69 -7.73
CA LYS A 58 5.48 3.54 -8.91
C LYS A 58 5.31 4.69 -9.91
N PHE A 59 4.10 5.18 -10.11
CA PHE A 59 3.80 6.13 -11.20
C PHE A 59 3.29 7.49 -10.71
N GLY A 60 2.80 7.61 -9.47
CA GLY A 60 2.26 8.86 -8.92
C GLY A 60 1.07 9.45 -9.67
N SER A 61 0.45 8.69 -10.60
CA SER A 61 -0.55 9.21 -11.53
C SER A 61 -1.97 8.87 -11.10
N LYS A 62 -2.70 9.89 -10.64
CA LYS A 62 -4.14 9.78 -10.33
C LYS A 62 -4.96 9.35 -11.55
N SER A 63 -4.65 9.89 -12.73
CA SER A 63 -5.35 9.57 -13.98
C SER A 63 -5.18 8.10 -14.37
N LEU A 64 -3.95 7.57 -14.25
CA LEU A 64 -3.66 6.16 -14.52
C LEU A 64 -4.43 5.23 -13.57
N ILE A 65 -4.41 5.54 -12.27
CA ILE A 65 -5.10 4.72 -11.26
C ILE A 65 -6.61 4.73 -11.49
N ASN A 66 -7.19 5.90 -11.74
CA ASN A 66 -8.63 6.00 -12.02
C ASN A 66 -9.01 5.28 -13.33
N LEU A 67 -8.16 5.31 -14.35
CA LEU A 67 -8.38 4.56 -15.60
C LEU A 67 -8.37 3.04 -15.33
N LEU A 68 -7.35 2.54 -14.63
CA LEU A 68 -7.24 1.12 -14.26
C LEU A 68 -8.39 0.67 -13.35
N SER A 69 -8.85 1.55 -12.46
CA SER A 69 -9.99 1.28 -11.59
C SER A 69 -11.30 1.17 -12.37
N ARG A 70 -11.52 2.02 -13.38
CA ARG A 70 -12.67 1.92 -14.30
C ARG A 70 -12.67 0.61 -15.09
N PHE A 71 -11.50 0.05 -15.40
CA PHE A 71 -11.38 -1.29 -16.00
C PHE A 71 -11.48 -2.43 -14.99
N GLY A 72 -11.62 -2.13 -13.70
CA GLY A 72 -11.75 -3.13 -12.63
C GLY A 72 -10.42 -3.77 -12.19
N PHE A 73 -9.27 -3.20 -12.55
CA PHE A 73 -7.96 -3.76 -12.21
C PHE A 73 -7.46 -3.33 -10.83
N CYS A 74 -7.93 -2.20 -10.28
CA CYS A 74 -7.50 -1.70 -8.98
C CYS A 74 -8.56 -0.81 -8.31
N ALA A 75 -8.32 -0.45 -7.04
CA ALA A 75 -9.16 0.49 -6.30
C ALA A 75 -9.01 1.91 -6.86
N TYR A 76 -9.99 2.76 -6.60
CA TYR A 76 -9.90 4.19 -6.93
C TYR A 76 -8.71 4.85 -6.21
N TYR A 77 -8.21 5.92 -6.80
CA TYR A 77 -7.10 6.69 -6.22
C TYR A 77 -7.41 7.12 -4.77
N ASP A 78 -8.64 7.57 -4.51
CA ASP A 78 -9.02 8.06 -3.19
C ASP A 78 -9.04 6.93 -2.14
N GLU A 79 -9.39 5.70 -2.52
CA GLU A 79 -9.31 4.52 -1.65
C GLU A 79 -7.85 4.13 -1.35
N ALA A 80 -6.98 4.17 -2.37
CA ALA A 80 -5.55 3.91 -2.17
C ALA A 80 -4.92 4.95 -1.22
N LYS A 81 -5.27 6.23 -1.40
CA LYS A 81 -4.83 7.33 -0.53
C LYS A 81 -5.37 7.18 0.89
N GLN A 82 -6.64 6.80 1.05
CA GLN A 82 -7.25 6.57 2.35
C GLN A 82 -6.57 5.42 3.10
N LEU A 83 -6.21 4.34 2.42
CA LEU A 83 -5.44 3.23 3.00
C LEU A 83 -4.05 3.68 3.45
N GLU A 84 -3.34 4.43 2.60
CA GLU A 84 -2.00 4.94 2.93
C GLU A 84 -2.04 5.87 4.15
N LEU A 85 -3.01 6.78 4.21
CA LEU A 85 -3.20 7.66 5.36
C LEU A 85 -3.64 6.90 6.61
N SER A 86 -4.45 5.85 6.47
CA SER A 86 -4.84 5.00 7.60
C SER A 86 -3.63 4.31 8.21
N ALA A 87 -2.69 3.86 7.36
CA ALA A 87 -1.42 3.29 7.82
C ALA A 87 -0.53 4.32 8.53
N ILE A 88 -0.47 5.56 8.03
CA ILE A 88 0.36 6.63 8.62
C ILE A 88 -0.21 7.08 9.97
N CYS A 89 -1.52 7.30 10.07
CA CYS A 89 -2.16 7.79 11.29
C CYS A 89 -2.22 6.75 12.43
N GLN A 90 -1.94 5.48 12.15
CA GLN A 90 -1.92 4.41 13.14
C GLN A 90 -0.50 4.18 13.65
N THR A 91 0.01 5.13 14.44
CA THR A 91 1.35 5.04 15.04
C THR A 91 1.38 4.03 16.18
N LEU A 92 2.27 3.04 16.08
CA LEU A 92 2.61 2.13 17.17
C LEU A 92 3.84 2.69 17.88
N GLN A 93 3.64 3.50 18.92
CA GLN A 93 4.73 3.85 19.84
C GLN A 93 4.58 3.02 21.11
N PRO A 94 5.38 1.95 21.28
CA PRO A 94 5.34 1.17 22.50
C PRO A 94 5.95 1.97 23.66
N THR A 95 5.17 2.16 24.72
CA THR A 95 5.60 2.84 25.94
C THR A 95 6.41 1.89 26.84
N GLY A 96 7.53 2.37 27.39
CA GLY A 96 8.32 1.61 28.37
C GLY A 96 9.27 0.57 27.76
N THR A 97 9.66 0.74 26.50
CA THR A 97 10.49 -0.23 25.75
C THR A 97 11.59 0.52 25.01
N PHE A 98 12.76 -0.09 24.87
CA PHE A 98 13.84 0.52 24.11
C PHE A 98 13.45 0.56 22.63
N CYS A 99 13.42 1.76 22.06
CA CYS A 99 13.10 2.01 20.66
C CYS A 99 14.23 2.78 20.00
N GLN A 100 14.72 2.30 18.86
CA GLN A 100 15.70 3.00 18.04
C GLN A 100 15.11 3.28 16.66
N ASN A 101 15.00 4.56 16.31
CA ASN A 101 14.55 4.98 14.99
C ASN A 101 15.75 5.12 14.06
N ASN A 102 15.84 4.22 13.08
CA ASN A 102 16.84 4.25 12.02
C ASN A 102 16.23 4.84 10.76
N PHE A 103 16.94 5.74 10.11
CA PHE A 103 16.47 6.38 8.88
C PHE A 103 17.44 6.09 7.75
N ASP A 104 16.90 5.62 6.63
CA ASP A 104 17.66 5.34 5.41
C ASP A 104 16.91 5.89 4.20
N ASN A 105 17.55 5.92 3.03
CA ASN A 105 16.92 6.30 1.78
C ASN A 105 15.74 5.37 1.46
N ALA A 106 14.64 5.94 0.97
CA ALA A 106 13.50 5.20 0.46
C ALA A 106 13.58 5.16 -1.07
N ASP A 107 13.92 4.00 -1.64
CA ASP A 107 14.09 3.85 -3.09
C ASP A 107 12.76 3.92 -3.89
N PHE A 108 11.63 4.16 -3.21
CA PHE A 108 10.35 4.45 -3.84
C PHE A 108 10.30 5.92 -4.30
N ASN A 109 11.05 6.20 -5.35
CA ASN A 109 10.96 7.46 -6.06
C ASN A 109 9.70 7.46 -6.92
N VAL A 110 8.84 8.44 -6.71
CA VAL A 110 7.69 8.68 -7.59
C VAL A 110 8.23 9.40 -8.83
N ALA A 111 7.72 9.03 -10.02
CA ALA A 111 8.09 9.64 -11.31
C ALA A 111 9.52 9.36 -11.83
N THR A 112 10.09 8.19 -11.52
CA THR A 112 11.39 7.72 -12.03
C THR A 112 11.34 7.21 -13.48
N LEU A 113 10.49 7.77 -14.35
CA LEU A 113 10.45 7.35 -15.75
C LEU A 113 11.70 7.79 -16.53
N ASP A 114 12.31 8.91 -16.13
CA ASP A 114 13.48 9.54 -16.74
C ASP A 114 14.58 9.94 -15.71
N GLY A 115 14.29 9.83 -14.40
CA GLY A 115 15.24 10.12 -13.32
C GLY A 115 15.42 11.61 -13.00
N LEU A 116 14.71 12.51 -13.68
CA LEU A 116 14.90 13.96 -13.60
C LEU A 116 14.00 14.67 -12.57
N ASN A 117 13.03 13.99 -11.97
CA ASN A 117 12.13 14.53 -10.92
C ASN A 117 12.02 13.62 -9.70
N THR A 118 13.15 13.02 -9.34
CA THR A 118 13.27 12.10 -8.21
C THR A 118 13.06 12.86 -6.90
N PHE A 119 11.92 12.69 -6.22
CA PHE A 119 11.73 13.23 -4.87
C PHE A 119 12.48 12.35 -3.86
N PRO A 120 13.60 12.82 -3.25
CA PRO A 120 14.32 12.03 -2.27
C PRO A 120 13.45 11.87 -1.03
N ARG A 121 13.06 10.62 -0.73
CA ARG A 121 12.30 10.29 0.46
C ARG A 121 13.20 9.52 1.40
N MET A 122 13.18 9.86 2.68
CA MET A 122 13.82 9.08 3.73
C MET A 122 12.77 8.19 4.41
N ARG A 123 13.10 6.92 4.64
CA ARG A 123 12.25 5.96 5.36
C ARG A 123 12.82 5.75 6.76
N GLY A 124 12.00 6.06 7.76
CA GLY A 124 12.24 5.65 9.14
C GLY A 124 11.78 4.21 9.39
N VAL A 125 12.58 3.45 10.12
CA VAL A 125 12.26 2.15 10.70
C VAL A 125 12.46 2.26 12.20
N ASN A 126 11.42 1.94 12.97
CA ASN A 126 11.52 1.85 14.42
C ASN A 126 11.87 0.42 14.84
N CYS A 127 13.02 0.24 15.48
CA CYS A 127 13.50 -1.00 16.03
C CYS A 127 13.13 -1.08 17.52
N ILE A 128 12.31 -2.06 17.90
CA ILE A 128 11.81 -2.24 19.28
C ILE A 128 12.55 -3.42 19.94
N ILE A 129 13.10 -3.22 21.14
CA ILE A 129 13.85 -4.22 21.90
C ILE A 129 13.36 -4.24 23.37
N PRO A 130 13.17 -5.43 23.99
CA PRO A 130 13.19 -6.78 23.42
C PRO A 130 11.94 -7.12 22.58
N PHE A 131 12.03 -8.15 21.74
CA PHE A 131 10.95 -8.55 20.81
C PHE A 131 9.61 -8.82 21.51
N CYS A 132 9.61 -9.32 22.74
CA CYS A 132 8.40 -9.61 23.51
C CYS A 132 7.51 -8.38 23.76
N ASN A 133 8.03 -7.19 23.55
CA ASN A 133 7.29 -5.93 23.68
C ASN A 133 6.68 -5.43 22.37
N LEU A 134 6.82 -6.17 21.26
CA LEU A 134 6.15 -5.83 20.02
C LEU A 134 4.64 -6.03 20.18
N PRO A 135 3.82 -5.00 19.90
CA PRO A 135 2.38 -5.17 19.85
C PRO A 135 2.02 -6.20 18.76
N PRO A 136 1.00 -7.06 18.97
CA PRO A 136 0.58 -8.02 17.96
C PRO A 136 0.18 -7.31 16.66
N ALA A 137 0.31 -8.00 15.52
CA ALA A 137 -0.03 -7.43 14.22
C ALA A 137 -1.51 -6.99 14.20
N HIS A 138 -1.75 -5.69 14.34
CA HIS A 138 -3.09 -5.14 14.32
C HIS A 138 -3.52 -4.89 12.89
N SER A 139 -4.80 -5.16 12.61
CA SER A 139 -5.41 -4.72 11.36
C SER A 139 -5.37 -3.20 11.26
N ILE A 140 -5.01 -2.69 10.09
CA ILE A 140 -5.03 -1.25 9.83
C ILE A 140 -6.50 -0.81 9.82
N LYS A 141 -6.88 0.08 10.74
CA LYS A 141 -8.24 0.59 10.82
C LYS A 141 -8.42 1.65 9.75
N ARG A 142 -9.42 1.46 8.89
CA ARG A 142 -9.78 2.45 7.86
C ARG A 142 -10.21 3.76 8.51
N LEU A 143 -9.56 4.87 8.13
CA LEU A 143 -9.97 6.22 8.54
C LEU A 143 -11.36 6.56 7.98
N LYS A 144 -12.22 7.21 8.76
CA LYS A 144 -13.55 7.63 8.30
C LYS A 144 -13.51 8.82 7.33
N SER A 145 -12.52 9.69 7.48
CA SER A 145 -12.31 10.87 6.65
C SER A 145 -10.82 11.05 6.36
N VAL A 146 -10.52 11.69 5.23
CA VAL A 146 -9.15 11.99 4.81
C VAL A 146 -8.66 13.22 5.58
N PRO A 147 -7.62 13.10 6.44
CA PRO A 147 -7.06 14.24 7.14
C PRO A 147 -6.34 15.20 6.19
N THR A 148 -6.33 16.49 6.55
CA THR A 148 -5.58 17.53 5.83
C THR A 148 -4.07 17.31 5.96
N ALA A 149 -3.31 17.73 4.95
CA ALA A 149 -1.84 17.62 4.94
C ALA A 149 -1.17 18.16 6.21
N GLY A 150 -1.62 19.29 6.74
CA GLY A 150 -1.10 19.85 8.00
C GLY A 150 -1.26 18.91 9.20
N LYS A 151 -2.42 18.24 9.31
CA LYS A 151 -2.67 17.25 10.38
C LYS A 151 -1.85 15.98 10.20
N VAL A 152 -1.61 15.57 8.95
CA VAL A 152 -0.76 14.39 8.65
C VAL A 152 0.70 14.71 8.96
N GLY A 153 1.15 15.94 8.67
CA GLY A 153 2.52 16.39 8.93
C GLY A 153 2.90 16.43 10.40
N THR A 154 1.93 16.52 11.32
CA THR A 154 2.17 16.44 12.76
C THR A 154 2.24 15.01 13.30
N VAL A 155 1.87 14.00 12.49
CA VAL A 155 1.90 12.59 12.92
C VAL A 155 3.31 12.04 12.77
N GLY A 156 3.81 11.38 13.83
CA GLY A 156 5.10 10.68 13.78
C GLY A 156 6.30 11.62 13.72
N VAL A 157 6.14 12.89 14.10
CA VAL A 157 7.25 13.82 14.30
C VAL A 157 8.08 13.33 15.48
N LEU A 158 9.38 13.17 15.24
CA LEU A 158 10.36 12.80 16.25
C LEU A 158 11.23 14.02 16.52
N GLU A 159 11.31 14.43 17.79
CA GLU A 159 12.20 15.50 18.19
C GLU A 159 13.66 15.04 18.04
N LEU A 160 14.45 15.83 17.31
CA LEU A 160 15.88 15.61 17.18
C LEU A 160 16.56 16.10 18.47
N LEU A 161 17.06 15.15 19.25
CA LEU A 161 17.96 15.46 20.36
C LEU A 161 19.38 15.58 19.80
N SER A 162 19.91 16.80 19.73
CA SER A 162 21.32 17.01 19.38
C SER A 162 22.20 16.51 20.53
N SER A 163 23.34 15.89 20.19
CA SER A 163 24.23 15.26 21.17
C SER A 163 24.80 16.24 22.20
N GLU A 164 24.74 17.55 21.95
CA GLU A 164 25.16 18.61 22.87
C GLU A 164 24.34 18.63 24.18
N TYR A 165 23.12 18.10 24.19
CA TYR A 165 22.26 18.05 25.37
C TYR A 165 22.39 16.75 26.19
N VAL A 166 23.06 15.72 25.68
CA VAL A 166 23.20 14.42 26.37
C VAL A 166 24.21 14.49 27.53
N ARG A 167 25.09 15.49 27.57
CA ARG A 167 26.08 15.67 28.65
C ARG A 167 25.52 16.21 29.98
N ARG A 168 24.24 16.52 30.09
CA ARG A 168 23.64 17.07 31.33
C ARG A 168 22.72 16.13 32.11
N ALA A 169 22.58 14.88 31.68
CA ALA A 169 21.66 13.93 32.31
C ALA A 169 22.35 12.64 32.79
N TYR A 170 23.56 12.76 33.32
CA TYR A 170 24.22 11.74 34.13
C TYR A 170 24.77 12.37 35.41
#